data_AF-A0A6P6QFC0-F1
#
_entry.id   AF-A0A6P6QFC0-F1
#
_cell.length_a   1.000
_cell.length_b   1.000
_cell.length_c   1.000
_cell.angle_alpha   90.00
_cell.angle_beta   90.00
_cell.angle_gamma   90.00
#
_symmetry.space_group_name_H-M   'P 1'
#
loop_
_entity.id
_entity.type
_entity.pdbx_description
1 polymer ?
#
loop_
_entity_poly.entity_id
_entity_poly.type
_entity_poly.pdbx_seq_one_letter_code
_entity_poly.pdbx_strand_id
1 'polypeptide(L)'
;METDGYDNRGAGANLNTDDDITVTFMPLVDSERKLLQIHFLSAQEMGSEEQQERLLRDWLDCCVTDGGMLAALQKSSRRRHHPLITQMLEQWLDGYRQMHPCPTLSDEEDEEDDEDE
;
A
#
# COMPACT_ATOMS: atom_id res chain seq x y z
N MET A 1 1.15 2.80 -1.23
CA MET A 1 1.56 4.08 -0.63
C MET A 1 2.16 3.71 0.70
N GLU A 2 3.48 3.80 0.86
CA GLU A 2 4.08 3.62 2.19
C GLU A 2 3.58 4.79 3.05
N THR A 3 3.20 4.52 4.30
CA THR A 3 2.80 5.57 5.25
C THR A 3 4.06 6.33 5.64
N ASP A 4 4.23 7.54 5.12
CA ASP A 4 5.36 8.40 5.46
C ASP A 4 5.26 8.81 6.94
N GLY A 5 6.22 8.34 7.74
CA GLY A 5 6.32 8.65 9.17
C GLY A 5 6.64 10.13 9.40
N TYR A 6 5.90 10.76 10.32
CA TYR A 6 6.10 12.15 10.73
C TYR A 6 7.51 12.40 11.31
N ASP A 7 8.10 13.54 10.93
CA ASP A 7 9.39 14.06 11.38
C ASP A 7 9.49 14.17 12.91
N ASN A 8 10.12 13.18 13.56
CA ASN A 8 10.49 13.26 14.97
C ASN A 8 11.89 13.90 15.11
N ARG A 9 11.93 15.24 15.06
CA ARG A 9 13.14 16.02 15.41
C ARG A 9 13.41 15.97 16.91
N GLY A 10 14.13 14.93 17.35
CA GLY A 10 14.59 14.75 18.72
C GLY A 10 15.84 13.87 18.83
N ALA A 11 16.54 13.96 19.96
CA ALA A 11 17.80 13.25 20.20
C ALA A 11 17.60 11.73 20.32
N GLY A 12 17.75 11.01 19.20
CA GLY A 12 18.65 9.86 19.11
C GLY A 12 18.28 8.52 19.75
N ALA A 13 17.02 8.27 20.14
CA ALA A 13 16.57 6.91 20.47
C ALA A 13 15.12 6.68 20.02
N ASN A 14 14.92 6.45 18.71
CA ASN A 14 13.64 5.95 18.22
C ASN A 14 13.57 4.43 18.51
N LEU A 15 12.97 4.07 19.65
CA LEU A 15 12.64 2.69 20.03
C LEU A 15 11.38 2.17 19.33
N ASN A 16 10.76 2.96 18.45
CA ASN A 16 9.56 2.58 17.73
C ASN A 16 9.95 1.70 16.53
N THR A 17 10.23 0.44 16.80
CA THR A 17 10.43 -0.59 15.77
C THR A 17 9.15 -0.86 14.96
N ASP A 18 8.00 -0.34 15.42
CA ASP A 18 6.69 -0.50 14.80
C ASP A 18 6.43 0.51 13.67
N ASP A 19 7.08 1.69 13.71
CA ASP A 19 6.93 2.74 12.68
C ASP A 19 7.44 2.30 11.28
N ASP A 20 8.22 1.22 11.22
CA ASP A 20 8.75 0.67 9.96
C ASP A 20 7.89 -0.46 9.37
N ILE A 21 6.78 -0.82 10.01
CA ILE A 21 5.88 -1.88 9.56
C ILE A 21 4.68 -1.27 8.87
N THR A 22 4.55 -1.53 7.57
CA THR A 22 3.36 -1.18 6.78
C THR A 22 2.43 -2.39 6.71
N VAL A 23 1.15 -2.20 7.05
CA VAL A 23 0.13 -3.26 6.97
C VAL A 23 -0.83 -2.93 5.83
N THR A 24 -0.86 -3.80 4.82
CA THR A 24 -1.83 -3.74 3.73
C THR A 24 -2.96 -4.73 4.00
N PHE A 25 -4.21 -4.25 4.02
CA PHE A 25 -5.40 -5.08 4.16
C PHE A 25 -5.84 -5.59 2.79
N MET A 26 -5.79 -6.90 2.57
CA MET A 26 -6.13 -7.55 1.32
C MET A 26 -7.49 -8.24 1.44
N PRO A 27 -8.56 -7.76 0.78
CA PRO A 27 -9.88 -8.37 0.86
C PRO A 27 -9.85 -9.85 0.46
N LEU A 28 -10.44 -10.72 1.29
CA LEU A 28 -10.65 -12.14 0.98
C LEU A 28 -12.06 -12.42 0.46
N VAL A 29 -12.80 -11.36 0.15
CA VAL A 29 -14.15 -11.37 -0.42
C VAL A 29 -14.19 -10.50 -1.68
N ASP A 30 -15.17 -10.74 -2.54
CA ASP A 30 -15.46 -9.88 -3.68
C ASP A 30 -16.26 -8.62 -3.30
N SER A 31 -16.65 -7.82 -4.29
CA SER A 31 -17.46 -6.61 -4.10
C SER A 31 -18.86 -6.88 -3.54
N GLU A 32 -19.36 -8.12 -3.66
CA GLU A 32 -20.65 -8.57 -3.15
C GLU A 32 -20.54 -9.19 -1.74
N ARG A 33 -19.34 -9.15 -1.14
CA ARG A 33 -18.99 -9.78 0.15
C ARG A 33 -19.01 -11.31 0.14
N LYS A 34 -18.91 -11.94 -1.03
CA LYS A 34 -18.77 -13.40 -1.14
C LYS A 34 -17.30 -13.80 -1.00
N LEU A 35 -17.03 -14.86 -0.25
CA LEU A 35 -15.68 -15.41 -0.09
C LEU A 35 -15.04 -15.76 -1.44
N LEU A 36 -13.77 -15.34 -1.63
CA LEU A 36 -12.99 -15.69 -2.80
C LEU A 36 -12.72 -17.20 -2.85
N GLN A 37 -12.62 -17.76 -4.06
CA GLN A 37 -12.39 -19.20 -4.24
C GLN A 37 -11.01 -19.61 -3.72
N ILE A 38 -10.98 -20.64 -2.87
CA ILE A 38 -9.76 -21.32 -2.48
C ILE A 38 -9.53 -22.50 -3.43
N HIS A 39 -8.39 -22.49 -4.11
CA HIS A 39 -8.07 -23.50 -5.12
C HIS A 39 -7.38 -24.72 -4.52
N PHE A 40 -7.49 -25.86 -5.22
CA PHE A 40 -6.81 -27.12 -4.90
C PHE A 40 -7.09 -27.72 -3.51
N LEU A 41 -8.28 -27.44 -2.97
CA LEU A 41 -8.76 -28.10 -1.75
C LEU A 41 -9.01 -29.59 -1.99
N SER A 42 -8.64 -30.42 -1.01
CA SER A 42 -9.09 -31.80 -0.96
C SER A 42 -10.61 -31.88 -0.76
N ALA A 43 -11.19 -33.05 -1.04
CA ALA A 43 -12.62 -33.27 -0.81
C ALA A 43 -13.03 -33.11 0.67
N GLN A 44 -12.09 -33.29 1.62
CA GLN A 44 -12.34 -33.09 3.05
C GLN A 44 -12.29 -31.60 3.46
N GLU A 45 -11.49 -30.80 2.76
CA GLU A 45 -11.38 -29.35 2.98
C GLU A 45 -12.46 -28.57 2.23
N MET A 46 -13.03 -29.16 1.17
CA MET A 46 -14.23 -28.66 0.51
C MET A 46 -15.39 -28.66 1.53
N GLY A 47 -15.92 -27.49 1.87
CA GLY A 47 -16.87 -27.35 2.97
C GLY A 47 -17.73 -26.09 2.86
N SER A 48 -18.42 -25.75 3.95
CA SER A 48 -19.16 -24.49 4.05
C SER A 48 -18.20 -23.29 4.00
N GLU A 49 -18.76 -22.11 3.75
CA GLU A 49 -17.99 -20.85 3.78
C GLU A 49 -17.28 -20.64 5.12
N GLU A 50 -17.91 -21.04 6.23
CA GLU A 50 -17.32 -21.00 7.58
C GLU A 50 -16.10 -21.93 7.71
N GLN A 51 -16.15 -23.12 7.10
CA GLN A 51 -15.02 -24.05 7.11
C GLN A 51 -13.86 -23.50 6.26
N GLN A 52 -14.17 -22.89 5.12
CA GLN A 52 -13.20 -22.25 4.25
C GLN A 52 -12.57 -21.01 4.91
N GLU A 53 -13.36 -20.19 5.62
CA GLU A 53 -12.84 -19.07 6.41
C GLU A 53 -11.90 -19.57 7.51
N ARG A 54 -12.26 -20.64 8.24
CA ARG A 54 -11.37 -21.25 9.24
C ARG A 54 -10.05 -21.68 8.63
N LEU A 55 -10.09 -22.33 7.47
CA LEU A 55 -8.89 -22.71 6.74
C LEU A 55 -8.05 -21.47 6.38
N LEU A 56 -8.66 -20.39 5.90
CA LEU A 56 -7.92 -19.14 5.62
C LEU A 56 -7.26 -18.57 6.88
N ARG A 57 -7.92 -18.62 8.03
CA ARG A 57 -7.36 -18.17 9.32
C ARG A 57 -6.21 -19.04 9.83
N ASP A 58 -6.18 -20.32 9.46
CA ASP A 58 -5.09 -21.22 9.82
C ASP A 58 -3.82 -20.95 8.99
N TRP A 59 -3.97 -20.44 7.75
CA TRP A 59 -2.87 -20.21 6.82
C TRP A 59 -2.44 -18.74 6.68
N LEU A 60 -3.34 -17.79 6.97
CA LEU A 60 -3.14 -16.36 6.78
C LEU A 60 -3.43 -15.62 8.09
N ASP A 61 -2.76 -14.48 8.27
CA ASP A 61 -3.11 -13.52 9.32
C ASP A 61 -4.36 -12.75 8.89
N CYS A 62 -5.53 -13.12 9.41
CA CYS A 62 -6.82 -12.59 8.99
C CYS A 62 -7.43 -11.66 10.05
N CYS A 63 -8.06 -10.59 9.59
CA CYS A 63 -8.90 -9.73 10.41
C CYS A 63 -10.27 -9.52 9.76
N VAL A 64 -11.22 -9.00 10.54
CA VAL A 64 -12.46 -8.43 10.00
C VAL A 64 -12.36 -6.93 10.21
N THR A 65 -12.51 -6.15 9.14
CA THR A 65 -12.50 -4.69 9.23
C THR A 65 -13.76 -4.19 9.93
N ASP A 66 -13.77 -2.93 10.39
CA ASP A 66 -14.96 -2.32 11.00
C ASP A 66 -16.20 -2.35 10.07
N GLY A 67 -15.98 -2.38 8.76
CA GLY A 67 -17.03 -2.55 7.74
C GLY A 67 -17.56 -3.99 7.60
N GLY A 68 -17.05 -4.94 8.38
CA GLY A 68 -17.42 -6.36 8.34
C GLY A 68 -16.79 -7.15 7.19
N MET A 69 -15.72 -6.65 6.56
CA MET A 69 -15.04 -7.35 5.46
C MET A 69 -13.93 -8.24 6.02
N LEU A 70 -13.91 -9.51 5.64
CA LEU A 70 -12.78 -10.41 5.90
C LEU A 70 -11.59 -10.01 5.02
N ALA A 71 -10.43 -9.78 5.65
CA ALA A 71 -9.20 -9.40 4.96
C ALA A 71 -7.98 -10.13 5.54
N ALA A 72 -6.99 -10.39 4.70
CA ALA A 72 -5.66 -10.83 5.11
C ALA A 72 -4.76 -9.61 5.36
N LEU A 73 -3.88 -9.73 6.36
CA LEU A 73 -2.90 -8.72 6.75
C LEU A 73 -1.57 -9.01 6.06
N GLN A 74 -1.24 -8.24 5.02
CA GLN A 74 0.07 -8.27 4.42
C GLN A 74 0.97 -7.26 5.15
N LYS A 75 1.83 -7.78 6.05
CA LYS A 75 2.78 -6.97 6.82
C LYS A 75 4.12 -6.89 6.09
N SER A 76 4.50 -5.70 5.65
CA SER A 76 5.83 -5.39 5.12
C SER A 76 6.63 -4.59 6.13
N SER A 77 7.95 -4.78 6.15
CA SER A 77 8.84 -3.97 6.99
C SER A 77 9.97 -3.42 6.15
N ARG A 78 10.12 -2.10 6.12
CA ARG A 78 11.15 -1.42 5.32
C ARG A 78 12.55 -1.92 5.67
N ARG A 79 12.79 -2.25 6.95
CA ARG A 79 14.07 -2.82 7.44
C ARG A 79 14.38 -4.21 6.89
N ARG A 80 13.37 -4.98 6.49
CA ARG A 80 13.51 -6.33 5.95
C ARG A 80 13.50 -6.37 4.43
N HIS A 81 13.47 -5.22 3.77
CA HIS A 81 13.55 -5.18 2.31
C HIS A 81 14.93 -5.65 1.85
N HIS A 82 14.94 -6.43 0.77
CA HIS A 82 16.18 -6.94 0.21
C HIS A 82 17.01 -5.77 -0.36
N PRO A 83 18.30 -5.60 0.00
CA PRO A 83 19.09 -4.42 -0.36
C PRO A 83 19.13 -4.12 -1.86
N LEU A 84 19.22 -5.15 -2.70
CA LEU A 84 19.19 -4.97 -4.16
C LEU A 84 17.85 -4.44 -4.68
N ILE A 85 16.73 -4.83 -4.05
CA ILE A 85 15.41 -4.33 -4.41
C ILE A 85 15.31 -2.86 -4.01
N THR A 86 15.77 -2.50 -2.81
CA THR A 86 15.82 -1.11 -2.35
C THR A 86 16.66 -0.25 -3.28
N GLN A 87 17.86 -0.69 -3.65
CA GLN A 87 18.72 0.03 -4.59
C GLN A 87 18.06 0.20 -5.96
N MET A 88 17.45 -0.86 -6.50
CA MET A 88 16.74 -0.81 -7.78
C MET A 88 15.59 0.21 -7.75
N LEU A 89 14.80 0.24 -6.67
CA LEU A 89 13.70 1.17 -6.49
C LEU A 89 14.19 2.62 -6.38
N GLU A 90 15.26 2.89 -5.64
CA GLU A 90 15.84 4.23 -5.54
C GLU A 90 16.34 4.73 -6.89
N GLN A 91 17.05 3.90 -7.64
CA GLN A 91 17.52 4.25 -8.99
C GLN A 91 16.35 4.53 -9.95
N TRP A 92 15.25 3.78 -9.83
CA TRP A 92 14.04 4.03 -10.60
C TRP A 92 13.36 5.35 -10.20
N LEU A 93 13.23 5.63 -8.91
CA LEU A 93 12.65 6.88 -8.39
C LEU A 93 13.49 8.10 -8.76
N ASP A 94 14.81 7.98 -8.75
CA ASP A 94 15.73 9.05 -9.16
C ASP A 94 15.47 9.54 -10.58
N GLY A 95 15.05 8.66 -11.48
CA GLY A 95 14.63 9.05 -12.83
C GLY A 95 13.47 10.04 -12.83
N TYR A 96 12.46 9.83 -11.99
CA TYR A 96 11.33 10.75 -11.86
C TYR A 96 11.70 12.03 -11.11
N ARG A 97 12.53 11.94 -10.07
CA ARG A 97 12.98 13.10 -9.29
C ARG A 97 13.82 14.07 -10.13
N GLN A 98 14.52 13.57 -11.14
CA GLN A 98 15.35 14.35 -12.06
C GLN A 98 14.58 14.89 -13.28
N MET A 99 13.31 14.53 -13.46
CA MET A 99 12.50 15.13 -14.52
C MET A 99 12.22 16.59 -14.17
N HIS A 100 12.84 17.50 -14.92
CA HIS A 100 12.53 18.92 -14.81
C HIS A 100 11.10 19.20 -15.29
N PRO A 101 10.37 20.15 -14.67
CA PRO A 101 9.12 20.64 -15.21
C PRO A 101 9.33 21.11 -16.65
N CYS A 102 8.58 20.55 -17.58
CA CYS A 102 8.59 21.02 -18.96
C CYS A 102 8.00 22.44 -18.98
N PRO A 103 8.73 23.47 -19.45
CA PRO A 103 8.24 24.85 -19.41
C PRO A 103 7.10 25.12 -20.41
N THR A 104 6.68 24.15 -21.22
CA THR A 104 5.71 24.34 -22.30
C THR A 104 4.24 24.33 -21.85
N LEU A 105 3.96 24.51 -20.56
CA LEU A 105 2.60 24.64 -20.01
C LEU A 105 2.48 25.85 -19.07
N SER A 106 3.39 26.83 -19.13
CA SER A 106 3.00 28.18 -18.74
C SER A 106 2.18 28.73 -19.91
N ASP A 107 0.86 28.61 -19.81
CA ASP A 107 -0.07 29.46 -20.55
C ASP A 107 0.36 30.92 -20.26
N GLU A 108 1.13 31.49 -21.17
CA GLU A 108 1.23 32.94 -21.34
C GLU A 108 -0.03 33.37 -22.10
N GLU A 109 -1.19 33.27 -21.47
CA GLU A 109 -2.39 33.94 -21.93
C GLU A 109 -2.82 34.94 -20.85
N ASP A 110 -3.07 36.16 -21.31
CA ASP A 110 -3.74 37.29 -20.64
C ASP A 110 -2.88 38.22 -19.77
N GLU A 111 -2.37 39.31 -20.39
CA GLU A 111 -2.67 40.69 -19.97
C GLU A 111 -2.69 41.60 -21.22
N GLU A 112 -3.88 41.75 -21.83
CA GLU A 112 -4.21 42.95 -22.61
C GLU A 112 -4.29 44.11 -21.62
N ASP A 113 -3.31 45.01 -21.61
CA ASP A 113 -3.42 46.30 -20.93
C ASP A 113 -3.51 47.40 -22.00
N ASP A 114 -4.67 48.03 -22.03
CA ASP A 114 -5.03 49.22 -22.77
C ASP A 114 -4.08 50.40 -22.45
N GLU A 115 -3.28 50.84 -23.42
CA GLU A 115 -2.61 52.15 -23.37
C GLU A 115 -3.46 53.21 -24.11
N ASP A 116 -4.29 53.92 -23.34
CA ASP A 116 -4.83 55.23 -23.70
C ASP A 116 -3.74 56.31 -23.56
N GLU A 117 -3.35 56.97 -24.66
CA GLU A 117 -2.83 58.36 -24.68
C GLU A 117 -3.36 59.15 -25.89
#